data_AF-A0A8S3F276-F1
#
_entry.id   AF-A0A8S3F276-F1
#
_cell.length_a   1.000
_cell.length_b   1.000
_cell.length_c   1.000
_cell.angle_alpha   90.00
_cell.angle_beta   90.00
_cell.angle_gamma   90.00
#
_symmetry.space_group_name_H-M   'P 1'
#
loop_
_entity.id
_entity.type
_entity.pdbx_description
1 polymer ?
#
loop_
_entity_poly.entity_id
_entity_poly.type
_entity_poly.pdbx_seq_one_letter_code
_entity_poly.pdbx_strand_id
1 'polypeptide(L)'
;EALKRNKAIHEDIQELEEWIMDKEHEAPADDGPIFYQDQIRERLEQYQKVQTELSLKENIVRNLVLQGRQDLNLPSSSAPELAQSLETLVSNWTNLQKKVDTKVLFYTDIYTLHEELKNLLHQENVWLDTLQNKIFSSTNNGADAEEISEELDTIERYVKTHSKTSYEKIFEISDRLQATKVSLPATNTLTNQFRIRWEQLHDDAYKKIHTLNSQISDYQHMGHQITAMFEWMKHTDSTLNARLNDDVYADDVPG
;
A
#
# COMPACT_ATOMS: atom_id res chain seq x y z
N GLU A 1 6.98 -40.24 -52.15
CA GLU A 1 6.13 -39.37 -51.30
C GLU A 1 6.65 -39.23 -49.87
N ALA A 2 7.02 -40.32 -49.18
CA ALA A 2 7.58 -40.29 -47.81
C ALA A 2 8.81 -39.36 -47.65
N LEU A 3 9.76 -39.39 -48.59
CA LEU A 3 10.95 -38.53 -48.58
C LEU A 3 10.64 -37.03 -48.67
N LYS A 4 9.56 -36.65 -49.40
CA LYS A 4 9.12 -35.24 -49.48
C LYS A 4 8.43 -34.77 -48.20
N ARG A 5 7.66 -35.65 -47.55
CA ARG A 5 7.00 -35.35 -46.26
C ARG A 5 8.02 -35.22 -45.14
N ASN A 6 8.98 -36.14 -45.06
CA ASN A 6 10.05 -36.08 -44.06
C ASN A 6 10.88 -34.79 -44.19
N LYS A 7 11.16 -34.33 -45.41
CA LYS A 7 11.84 -33.05 -45.65
C LYS A 7 11.02 -31.85 -45.16
N ALA A 8 9.72 -31.81 -45.44
CA ALA A 8 8.83 -30.74 -44.98
C ALA A 8 8.77 -30.66 -43.44
N ILE A 9 8.67 -31.81 -42.76
CA ILE A 9 8.68 -31.86 -41.29
C ILE A 9 10.01 -31.32 -40.73
N HIS A 10 11.14 -31.65 -41.34
CA HIS A 10 12.43 -31.09 -40.92
C HIS A 10 12.51 -29.57 -41.12
N GLU A 11 12.00 -29.05 -42.23
CA GLU A 11 11.93 -27.61 -42.51
C GLU A 11 11.04 -26.90 -41.46
N ASP A 12 9.87 -27.46 -41.14
CA ASP A 12 8.95 -26.93 -40.12
C ASP A 12 9.55 -26.96 -38.70
N ILE A 13 10.28 -28.02 -38.34
CA ILE A 13 10.99 -28.11 -37.05
C ILE A 13 12.05 -27.02 -36.95
N GLN A 14 12.83 -26.83 -38.02
CA GLN A 14 13.90 -25.82 -38.04
C GLN A 14 13.33 -24.41 -37.88
N GLU A 15 12.24 -24.06 -38.60
CA GLU A 15 11.59 -22.75 -38.47
C GLU A 15 11.12 -22.48 -37.03
N LEU A 16 10.57 -23.49 -36.36
CA LEU A 16 10.14 -23.36 -34.97
C LEU A 16 11.30 -23.24 -33.99
N GLU A 17 12.39 -23.98 -34.20
CA GLU A 17 13.61 -23.86 -33.38
C GLU A 17 14.26 -22.48 -33.53
N GLU A 18 14.34 -21.96 -34.75
CA GLU A 18 14.81 -20.59 -35.01
C GLU A 18 13.91 -19.57 -34.30
N TRP A 19 12.58 -19.73 -34.39
CA TRP A 19 11.65 -18.87 -33.67
C TRP A 19 11.78 -18.97 -32.15
N ILE A 20 11.98 -20.17 -31.58
CA ILE A 20 12.20 -20.34 -30.14
C ILE A 20 13.48 -19.63 -29.73
N MET A 21 14.56 -19.80 -30.50
CA MET A 21 15.85 -19.15 -30.25
C MET A 21 15.73 -17.63 -30.28
N ASP A 22 15.02 -17.08 -31.28
CA ASP A 22 14.74 -15.66 -31.38
C ASP A 22 13.97 -15.15 -30.14
N LYS A 23 12.95 -15.89 -29.70
CA LYS A 23 12.17 -15.52 -28.49
C LYS A 23 12.97 -15.66 -27.21
N GLU A 24 13.86 -16.64 -27.12
CA GLU A 24 14.77 -16.77 -25.99
C GLU A 24 15.78 -15.62 -25.91
N HIS A 25 16.15 -15.05 -27.05
CA HIS A 25 17.00 -13.87 -27.16
C HIS A 25 16.25 -12.55 -26.90
N GLU A 26 15.02 -12.42 -27.43
CA GLU A 26 14.12 -11.28 -27.19
C GLU A 26 13.65 -11.22 -25.73
N ALA A 27 13.36 -12.37 -25.11
CA ALA A 27 13.08 -12.45 -23.68
C ALA A 27 14.34 -12.02 -22.94
N PRO A 28 14.34 -10.87 -22.22
CA PRO A 28 15.55 -10.18 -21.82
C PRO A 28 16.59 -11.15 -21.25
N ALA A 29 17.70 -11.25 -21.99
CA ALA A 29 18.86 -12.04 -21.60
C ALA A 29 19.40 -11.42 -20.30
N ASP A 30 18.99 -12.03 -19.19
CA ASP A 30 19.17 -11.56 -17.84
C ASP A 30 18.25 -10.36 -17.50
N ASP A 31 17.32 -10.61 -16.58
CA ASP A 31 16.52 -9.55 -15.97
C ASP A 31 17.47 -8.68 -15.14
N GLY A 32 18.09 -7.70 -15.80
CA GLY A 32 18.93 -6.71 -15.15
C GLY A 32 18.19 -6.05 -13.98
N PRO A 33 18.89 -5.33 -13.10
CA PRO A 33 18.25 -4.72 -11.94
C PRO A 33 17.10 -3.81 -12.38
N ILE A 34 15.97 -3.97 -11.70
CA ILE A 34 14.81 -3.09 -11.84
C ILE A 34 14.97 -1.99 -10.82
N PHE A 35 14.70 -0.76 -11.24
CA PHE A 35 14.77 0.46 -10.41
C PHE A 35 13.46 1.24 -10.36
N TYR A 36 12.60 1.08 -11.39
CA TYR A 36 11.40 1.87 -11.58
C TYR A 36 10.18 1.00 -11.91
N GLN A 37 8.99 1.50 -11.57
CA GLN A 37 7.73 0.81 -11.84
C GLN A 37 7.48 0.57 -13.33
N ASP A 38 7.82 1.54 -14.18
CA ASP A 38 7.62 1.41 -15.62
C ASP A 38 8.40 0.22 -16.20
N GLN A 39 9.57 -0.10 -15.64
CA GLN A 39 10.35 -1.26 -16.04
C GLN A 39 9.68 -2.59 -15.64
N ILE A 40 8.93 -2.63 -14.53
CA ILE A 40 8.13 -3.80 -14.15
C ILE A 40 7.02 -4.01 -15.19
N ARG A 41 6.33 -2.92 -15.56
CA ARG A 41 5.26 -2.95 -16.56
C ARG A 41 5.76 -3.35 -17.93
N GLU A 42 6.83 -2.71 -18.42
CA GLU A 42 7.44 -3.03 -19.71
C GLU A 42 7.84 -4.51 -19.80
N ARG A 43 8.46 -5.05 -18.76
CA ARG A 43 8.82 -6.48 -18.72
C ARG A 43 7.60 -7.38 -18.69
N LEU A 44 6.58 -7.04 -17.91
CA LEU A 44 5.32 -7.78 -17.87
C LEU A 44 4.68 -7.84 -19.27
N GLU A 45 4.57 -6.70 -19.94
CA GLU A 45 4.00 -6.59 -21.29
C GLU A 45 4.80 -7.40 -22.32
N GLN A 46 6.14 -7.37 -22.25
CA GLN A 46 7.01 -8.18 -23.11
C GLN A 46 6.77 -9.68 -22.90
N TYR A 47 6.75 -10.16 -21.65
CA TYR A 47 6.51 -11.57 -21.38
C TYR A 47 5.08 -12.01 -21.74
N GLN A 48 4.07 -11.15 -21.54
CA GLN A 48 2.69 -11.43 -21.95
C GLN A 48 2.54 -11.50 -23.48
N LYS A 49 3.30 -10.68 -24.22
CA LYS A 49 3.37 -10.78 -25.69
C LYS A 49 3.90 -12.14 -26.11
N VAL A 50 5.04 -12.58 -25.55
CA VAL A 50 5.61 -13.92 -25.86
C VAL A 50 4.64 -15.03 -25.44
N GLN A 51 3.97 -14.91 -24.30
CA GLN A 51 2.96 -15.88 -23.84
C GLN A 51 1.78 -16.00 -24.81
N THR A 52 1.35 -14.88 -25.38
CA THR A 52 0.29 -14.85 -26.39
C THR A 52 0.76 -15.52 -27.69
N GLU A 53 1.97 -15.22 -28.14
CA GLU A 53 2.56 -15.85 -29.34
C GLU A 53 2.74 -17.37 -29.17
N LEU A 54 3.21 -17.83 -28.00
CA LEU A 54 3.27 -19.25 -27.64
C LEU A 54 1.90 -19.91 -27.73
N SER A 55 0.87 -19.27 -27.17
CA SER A 55 -0.51 -19.77 -27.19
C SER A 55 -1.06 -19.92 -28.61
N LEU A 56 -0.68 -19.01 -29.52
CA LEU A 56 -1.07 -19.08 -30.94
C LEU A 56 -0.38 -20.22 -31.69
N LYS A 57 0.90 -20.50 -31.36
CA LYS A 57 1.72 -21.54 -32.00
C LYS A 57 1.56 -22.94 -31.38
N GLU A 58 0.93 -23.06 -30.22
CA GLU A 58 0.71 -24.31 -29.48
C GLU A 58 0.09 -25.43 -30.34
N ASN A 59 -0.94 -25.12 -31.14
CA ASN A 59 -1.55 -26.12 -32.02
C ASN A 59 -0.63 -26.54 -33.17
N ILE A 60 0.22 -25.64 -33.67
CA ILE A 60 1.18 -25.92 -34.74
C ILE A 60 2.23 -26.90 -34.22
N VAL A 61 2.83 -26.61 -33.06
CA VAL A 61 3.81 -27.48 -32.41
C VAL A 61 3.22 -28.85 -32.10
N ARG A 62 2.00 -28.89 -31.55
CA ARG A 62 1.32 -30.17 -31.25
C ARG A 62 1.10 -31.01 -32.51
N ASN A 63 0.62 -30.40 -33.58
CA ASN A 63 0.38 -31.11 -34.84
C ASN A 63 1.68 -31.61 -35.47
N LEU A 64 2.73 -30.79 -35.47
CA LEU A 64 4.05 -31.15 -35.99
C LEU A 64 4.66 -32.33 -35.21
N VAL A 65 4.58 -32.31 -33.88
CA VAL A 65 5.06 -33.41 -33.03
C VAL A 65 4.27 -34.69 -33.29
N LEU A 66 2.95 -34.61 -33.47
CA LEU A 66 2.12 -35.77 -33.79
C LEU A 66 2.48 -36.36 -35.17
N GLN A 67 2.64 -35.51 -36.19
CA GLN A 67 3.03 -35.92 -37.54
C GLN A 67 4.42 -36.53 -37.57
N GLY A 68 5.40 -35.87 -36.93
CA GLY A 68 6.77 -36.38 -36.84
C GLY A 68 6.85 -37.74 -36.15
N ARG A 69 6.09 -37.94 -35.06
CA ARG A 69 6.00 -39.25 -34.38
C ARG A 69 5.34 -40.33 -35.23
N GLN A 70 4.38 -39.99 -36.09
CA GLN A 70 3.79 -40.95 -37.03
C GLN A 70 4.82 -41.40 -38.08
N ASP A 71 5.64 -40.47 -38.60
CA ASP A 71 6.67 -40.74 -39.59
C ASP A 71 7.84 -41.58 -39.05
N LEU A 72 8.13 -41.53 -37.74
CA LEU A 72 9.08 -42.42 -37.08
C LEU A 72 8.67 -43.90 -37.13
N ASN A 73 7.37 -44.20 -37.26
CA ASN A 73 6.88 -45.58 -37.35
C ASN A 73 6.97 -46.17 -38.78
N LEU A 74 7.45 -45.39 -39.75
CA LEU A 74 7.59 -45.84 -41.14
C LEU A 74 9.01 -46.42 -41.40
N PRO A 75 9.12 -47.56 -42.11
CA PRO A 75 10.39 -48.28 -42.31
C PRO A 75 11.42 -47.60 -43.24
N SER A 76 11.12 -46.41 -43.77
CA SER A 76 11.90 -45.70 -44.78
C SER A 76 12.33 -44.27 -44.37
N SER A 77 12.29 -43.95 -43.07
CA SER A 77 12.66 -42.63 -42.55
C SER A 77 14.09 -42.56 -42.03
N SER A 78 14.66 -41.36 -42.03
CA SER A 78 15.82 -40.92 -41.23
C SER A 78 15.44 -40.87 -39.73
N ALA A 79 14.93 -41.99 -39.21
CA ALA A 79 14.25 -42.08 -37.91
C ALA A 79 15.07 -41.52 -36.72
N PRO A 80 16.40 -41.75 -36.62
CA PRO A 80 17.16 -41.27 -35.46
C PRO A 80 17.28 -39.74 -35.42
N GLU A 81 17.55 -39.11 -36.57
CA GLU A 81 17.72 -37.65 -36.68
C GLU A 81 16.41 -36.92 -36.42
N LEU A 82 15.31 -37.39 -37.04
CA LEU A 82 13.98 -36.82 -36.81
C LEU A 82 13.54 -36.96 -35.35
N ALA A 83 13.81 -38.11 -34.71
CA ALA A 83 13.49 -38.31 -33.29
C ALA A 83 14.24 -37.31 -32.41
N GLN A 84 15.55 -37.13 -32.63
CA GLN A 84 16.36 -36.18 -31.89
C GLN A 84 15.89 -34.73 -32.10
N SER A 85 15.57 -34.34 -33.34
CA SER A 85 15.05 -33.00 -33.63
C SER A 85 13.71 -32.73 -32.93
N LEU A 86 12.80 -33.70 -32.93
CA LEU A 86 11.51 -33.58 -32.24
C LEU A 86 11.66 -33.51 -30.72
N GLU A 87 12.57 -34.30 -30.13
CA GLU A 87 12.86 -34.24 -28.70
C GLU A 87 13.45 -32.89 -28.30
N THR A 88 14.36 -32.35 -29.12
CA THR A 88 14.93 -31.01 -28.92
C THR A 88 13.85 -29.94 -28.97
N LEU A 89 12.97 -29.99 -29.98
CA LEU A 89 11.87 -29.04 -30.14
C LEU A 89 10.91 -29.06 -28.95
N VAL A 90 10.49 -30.25 -28.51
CA VAL A 90 9.59 -30.40 -27.36
C VAL A 90 10.25 -29.87 -26.08
N SER A 91 11.54 -30.17 -25.88
CA SER A 91 12.31 -29.68 -24.74
C SER A 91 12.40 -28.15 -24.73
N ASN A 92 12.84 -27.55 -25.84
CA ASN A 92 13.02 -26.11 -25.97
C ASN A 92 11.69 -25.35 -25.85
N TRP A 93 10.64 -25.84 -26.50
CA TRP A 93 9.29 -25.29 -26.38
C TRP A 93 8.80 -25.28 -24.92
N THR A 94 8.91 -26.41 -24.23
CA THR A 94 8.47 -26.56 -22.84
C THR A 94 9.28 -25.67 -21.90
N ASN A 95 10.58 -25.55 -22.14
CA ASN A 95 11.46 -24.68 -21.35
C ASN A 95 11.11 -23.20 -21.53
N LEU A 96 10.91 -22.75 -22.77
CA LEU A 96 10.50 -21.38 -23.06
C LEU A 96 9.13 -21.08 -22.43
N GLN A 97 8.14 -21.96 -22.60
CA GLN A 97 6.81 -21.82 -22.01
C GLN A 97 6.89 -21.68 -20.49
N LYS A 98 7.59 -22.59 -19.81
CA LYS A 98 7.76 -22.54 -18.35
C LYS A 98 8.47 -21.26 -17.90
N LYS A 99 9.49 -20.82 -18.63
CA LYS A 99 10.23 -19.59 -18.35
C LYS A 99 9.29 -18.38 -18.45
N VAL A 100 8.52 -18.28 -19.53
CA VAL A 100 7.57 -17.19 -19.76
C VAL A 100 6.48 -17.18 -18.71
N ASP A 101 5.84 -18.31 -18.43
CA ASP A 101 4.77 -18.39 -17.42
C ASP A 101 5.26 -17.99 -16.03
N THR A 102 6.44 -18.46 -15.63
CA THR A 102 7.06 -18.08 -14.36
C THR A 102 7.32 -16.58 -14.28
N LYS A 103 7.78 -15.98 -15.38
CA LYS A 103 8.08 -14.53 -15.44
C LYS A 103 6.82 -13.68 -15.47
N VAL A 104 5.79 -14.07 -16.21
CA VAL A 104 4.49 -13.40 -16.18
C VAL A 104 3.91 -13.40 -14.77
N LEU A 105 3.92 -14.55 -14.08
CA LEU A 105 3.43 -14.64 -12.70
C LEU A 105 4.23 -13.74 -11.74
N PHE A 106 5.57 -13.81 -11.82
CA PHE A 106 6.46 -13.00 -10.99
C PHE A 106 6.24 -11.49 -11.19
N TYR A 107 6.22 -11.03 -12.43
CA TYR A 107 6.03 -9.62 -12.73
C TYR A 107 4.62 -9.12 -12.43
N THR A 108 3.61 -9.99 -12.57
CA THR A 108 2.25 -9.67 -12.15
C THR A 108 2.19 -9.45 -10.65
N ASP A 109 2.74 -10.37 -9.83
CA ASP A 109 2.74 -10.25 -8.36
C ASP A 109 3.47 -8.99 -7.89
N ILE A 110 4.63 -8.68 -8.46
CA ILE A 110 5.36 -7.47 -8.10
C ILE A 110 4.61 -6.21 -8.51
N TYR A 111 4.00 -6.20 -9.69
CA TYR A 111 3.22 -5.07 -10.17
C TYR A 111 2.00 -4.83 -9.27
N THR A 112 1.28 -5.88 -8.89
CA THR A 112 0.11 -5.76 -8.00
C THR A 112 0.50 -5.30 -6.60
N LEU A 113 1.57 -5.84 -6.02
CA LEU A 113 2.09 -5.40 -4.73
C LEU A 113 2.51 -3.92 -4.75
N HIS A 114 3.18 -3.49 -5.82
CA HIS A 114 3.62 -2.10 -5.94
C HIS A 114 2.44 -1.14 -6.06
N GLU A 115 1.44 -1.46 -6.89
CA GLU A 115 0.22 -0.65 -7.03
C GLU A 115 -0.60 -0.63 -5.74
N GLU A 116 -0.72 -1.76 -5.03
CA GLU A 116 -1.40 -1.83 -3.74
C GLU A 116 -0.71 -0.95 -2.69
N LEU A 117 0.63 -1.04 -2.58
CA LEU A 117 1.42 -0.21 -1.69
C LEU A 117 1.23 1.28 -1.99
N LYS A 118 1.28 1.67 -3.27
CA LYS A 118 1.09 3.05 -3.70
C LYS A 118 -0.30 3.58 -3.35
N ASN A 119 -1.33 2.77 -3.55
CA ASN A 119 -2.70 3.12 -3.20
C ASN A 119 -2.87 3.28 -1.67
N LEU A 120 -2.32 2.35 -0.88
CA LEU A 120 -2.34 2.44 0.58
C LEU A 120 -1.59 3.68 1.07
N LEU A 121 -0.37 3.93 0.57
CA LEU A 121 0.40 5.12 0.91
C LEU A 121 -0.36 6.41 0.57
N HIS A 122 -1.07 6.45 -0.57
CA HIS A 122 -1.87 7.62 -0.93
C HIS A 122 -3.03 7.83 0.06
N GLN A 123 -3.82 6.79 0.34
CA GLN A 123 -4.94 6.87 1.29
C GLN A 123 -4.48 7.28 2.69
N GLU A 124 -3.39 6.68 3.18
CA GLU A 124 -2.85 7.00 4.49
C GLU A 124 -2.26 8.43 4.54
N ASN A 125 -1.65 8.92 3.47
CA ASN A 125 -1.19 10.31 3.42
C ASN A 125 -2.36 11.31 3.45
N VAL A 126 -3.48 11.02 2.76
CA VAL A 126 -4.68 11.87 2.82
C VAL A 126 -5.26 11.90 4.25
N TRP A 127 -5.25 10.76 4.93
CA TRP A 127 -5.64 10.69 6.34
C TRP A 127 -4.69 11.52 7.22
N LEU A 128 -3.37 11.38 7.02
CA LEU A 128 -2.36 12.16 7.73
C LEU A 128 -2.48 13.66 7.46
N ASP A 129 -2.79 14.09 6.24
CA ASP A 129 -3.04 15.50 5.90
C ASP A 129 -4.21 16.05 6.71
N THR A 130 -5.27 15.25 6.85
CA THR A 130 -6.47 15.64 7.62
C THR A 130 -6.17 15.67 9.12
N LEU A 131 -5.44 14.69 9.64
CA LEU A 131 -4.98 14.68 11.03
C LEU A 131 -4.12 15.92 11.31
N GLN A 132 -3.15 16.20 10.44
CA GLN A 132 -2.29 17.37 10.53
C GLN A 132 -3.11 18.65 10.61
N ASN A 133 -4.07 18.84 9.70
CA ASN A 133 -4.95 20.00 9.73
C ASN A 133 -5.71 20.12 11.06
N LYS A 134 -6.22 19.01 11.61
CA LYS A 134 -6.91 19.01 12.90
C LYS A 134 -5.99 19.37 14.08
N ILE A 135 -4.75 18.87 14.09
CA ILE A 135 -3.76 19.19 15.14
C ILE A 135 -3.38 20.67 15.11
N PHE A 136 -3.14 21.22 13.92
CA PHE A 136 -2.69 22.60 13.72
C PHE A 136 -3.83 23.59 13.51
N SER A 137 -5.08 23.14 13.59
CA SER A 137 -6.23 24.04 13.70
C SER A 137 -6.03 24.90 14.93
N SER A 138 -5.98 26.22 14.75
CA SER A 138 -5.82 27.15 15.87
C SER A 138 -7.13 27.24 16.63
N THR A 139 -7.18 26.64 17.82
CA THR A 139 -8.15 27.04 18.85
C THR A 139 -7.96 28.54 19.09
N ASN A 140 -9.02 29.33 18.91
CA ASN A 140 -8.89 30.79 18.94
C ASN A 140 -8.48 31.26 20.35
N ASN A 141 -7.68 32.32 20.45
CA ASN A 141 -7.35 32.92 21.76
C ASN A 141 -8.63 33.49 22.36
N GLY A 142 -9.25 32.77 23.31
CA GLY A 142 -10.55 33.09 23.89
C GLY A 142 -11.64 32.02 23.68
N ALA A 143 -11.29 30.85 23.14
CA ALA A 143 -12.19 29.69 23.10
C ALA A 143 -12.65 29.29 24.51
N ASP A 144 -13.94 29.00 24.64
CA ASP A 144 -14.52 28.52 25.89
C ASP A 144 -14.28 27.01 26.09
N ALA A 145 -14.69 26.51 27.25
CA ALA A 145 -14.49 25.10 27.59
C ALA A 145 -15.29 24.14 26.68
N GLU A 146 -16.39 24.61 26.07
CA GLU A 146 -17.21 23.80 25.16
C GLU A 146 -16.49 23.63 23.81
N GLU A 147 -16.00 24.72 23.21
CA GLU A 147 -15.24 24.70 21.96
C GLU A 147 -13.96 23.82 22.08
N ILE A 148 -13.24 23.94 23.20
CA ILE A 148 -12.04 23.13 23.47
C ILE A 148 -12.40 21.64 23.63
N SER A 149 -13.54 21.34 24.26
CA SER A 149 -14.01 19.96 24.42
C SER A 149 -14.45 19.33 23.09
N GLU A 150 -15.09 20.11 22.21
CA GLU A 150 -15.47 19.64 20.86
C GLU A 150 -14.24 19.36 19.98
N GLU A 151 -13.22 20.23 20.05
CA GLU A 151 -11.95 20.02 19.36
C GLU A 151 -11.25 18.75 19.86
N LEU A 152 -11.20 18.57 21.18
CA LEU A 152 -10.62 17.38 21.81
C LEU A 152 -11.33 16.10 21.35
N ASP A 153 -12.66 16.04 21.45
CA ASP A 153 -13.45 14.87 21.00
C ASP A 153 -13.25 14.62 19.51
N THR A 154 -13.18 15.67 18.70
CA THR A 154 -12.92 15.57 17.25
C THR A 154 -11.57 14.91 16.96
N ILE A 155 -10.49 15.36 17.60
CA ILE A 155 -9.14 14.81 17.39
C ILE A 155 -9.05 13.39 17.94
N GLU A 156 -9.52 13.16 19.17
CA GLU A 156 -9.49 11.84 19.80
C GLU A 156 -10.25 10.81 18.97
N ARG A 157 -11.46 11.15 18.52
CA ARG A 157 -12.27 10.27 17.69
C ARG A 157 -11.58 10.00 16.36
N TYR A 158 -10.98 11.01 15.74
CA TYR A 158 -10.28 10.85 14.46
C TYR A 158 -9.10 9.89 14.56
N VAL A 159 -8.31 9.97 15.64
CA VAL A 159 -7.19 9.04 15.89
C VAL A 159 -7.68 7.65 16.30
N LYS A 160 -8.67 7.56 17.20
CA LYS A 160 -9.19 6.27 17.71
C LYS A 160 -9.90 5.44 16.64
N THR A 161 -10.57 6.08 15.70
CA THR A 161 -11.31 5.40 14.62
C THR A 161 -10.42 4.92 13.49
N HIS A 162 -9.18 5.41 13.43
CA HIS A 162 -8.24 4.98 12.40
C HIS A 162 -7.66 3.59 12.68
N SER A 163 -7.74 2.71 11.70
CA SER A 163 -7.29 1.34 11.85
C SER A 163 -5.77 1.25 11.66
N LYS A 164 -5.08 0.60 12.60
CA LYS A 164 -3.65 0.27 12.44
C LYS A 164 -3.38 -0.76 11.34
N THR A 165 -4.42 -1.43 10.83
CA THR A 165 -4.28 -2.48 9.81
C THR A 165 -3.65 -1.95 8.52
N SER A 166 -3.95 -0.71 8.11
CA SER A 166 -3.34 -0.12 6.91
C SER A 166 -1.83 0.10 7.07
N TYR A 167 -1.41 0.58 8.25
CA TYR A 167 0.00 0.79 8.56
C TYR A 167 0.76 -0.55 8.52
N GLU A 168 0.26 -1.58 9.20
CA GLU A 168 0.87 -2.92 9.20
C GLU A 168 0.97 -3.50 7.79
N LYS A 169 -0.09 -3.37 7.00
CA LYS A 169 -0.14 -3.86 5.62
C LYS A 169 0.85 -3.16 4.69
N ILE A 170 1.07 -1.84 4.86
CA ILE A 170 2.08 -1.09 4.11
C ILE A 170 3.47 -1.68 4.33
N PHE A 171 3.84 -1.98 5.58
CA PHE A 171 5.16 -2.55 5.87
C PHE A 171 5.27 -4.02 5.47
N GLU A 172 4.20 -4.81 5.61
CA GLU A 172 4.17 -6.18 5.08
C GLU A 172 4.44 -6.22 3.57
N ILE A 173 3.75 -5.38 2.79
CA ILE A 173 3.94 -5.30 1.33
C ILE A 173 5.34 -4.75 1.00
N SER A 174 5.81 -3.75 1.74
CA SER A 174 7.16 -3.21 1.57
C SER A 174 8.24 -4.28 1.78
N ASP A 175 8.12 -5.10 2.83
CA ASP A 175 9.07 -6.17 3.14
C ASP A 175 9.02 -7.27 2.07
N ARG A 176 7.81 -7.64 1.61
CA ARG A 176 7.64 -8.57 0.50
C ARG A 176 8.31 -8.07 -0.77
N LEU A 177 8.16 -6.78 -1.12
CA LEU A 177 8.83 -6.17 -2.27
C LEU A 177 10.35 -6.14 -2.11
N GLN A 178 10.86 -5.84 -0.92
CA GLN A 178 12.31 -5.85 -0.62
C GLN A 178 12.93 -7.24 -0.69
N ALA A 179 12.16 -8.29 -0.41
CA ALA A 179 12.59 -9.67 -0.55
C ALA A 179 12.74 -10.12 -2.02
N THR A 180 12.21 -9.35 -2.97
CA THR A 180 12.38 -9.62 -4.41
C THR A 180 13.73 -9.12 -4.93
N LYS A 181 14.14 -9.59 -6.12
CA LYS A 181 15.34 -9.06 -6.81
C LYS A 181 15.16 -7.65 -7.38
N VAL A 182 14.04 -6.99 -7.10
CA VAL A 182 13.69 -5.67 -7.62
C VAL A 182 14.12 -4.60 -6.62
N SER A 183 14.93 -3.65 -7.06
CA SER A 183 15.27 -2.49 -6.25
C SER A 183 14.25 -1.39 -6.57
N LEU A 184 13.48 -0.90 -5.60
CA LEU A 184 12.58 0.23 -5.83
C LEU A 184 12.94 1.38 -4.90
N PRO A 185 14.05 2.10 -5.15
CA PRO A 185 14.56 3.12 -4.22
C PRO A 185 13.55 4.25 -3.94
N ALA A 186 12.80 4.66 -4.96
CA ALA A 186 11.77 5.69 -4.82
C ALA A 186 10.63 5.22 -3.90
N THR A 187 10.13 3.98 -4.11
CA THR A 187 9.12 3.36 -3.25
C THR A 187 9.60 3.25 -1.81
N ASN A 188 10.83 2.77 -1.60
CA ASN A 188 11.41 2.65 -0.26
C ASN A 188 11.53 4.01 0.43
N THR A 189 11.90 5.05 -0.32
CA THR A 189 11.97 6.42 0.19
C THR A 189 10.59 6.92 0.62
N LEU A 190 9.56 6.71 -0.22
CA LEU A 190 8.18 7.11 0.10
C LEU A 190 7.63 6.37 1.33
N THR A 191 7.86 5.05 1.44
CA THR A 191 7.45 4.27 2.61
C THR A 191 8.15 4.76 3.89
N ASN A 192 9.44 5.10 3.81
CA ASN A 192 10.16 5.65 4.97
C ASN A 192 9.69 7.06 5.35
N GLN A 193 9.42 7.94 4.36
CA GLN A 193 8.85 9.26 4.61
C GLN A 193 7.47 9.16 5.28
N PHE A 194 6.64 8.23 4.80
CA PHE A 194 5.36 7.92 5.41
C PHE A 194 5.53 7.48 6.87
N ARG A 195 6.45 6.55 7.16
CA ARG A 195 6.74 6.09 8.53
C ARG A 195 7.05 7.24 9.48
N ILE A 196 8.01 8.08 9.09
CA ILE A 196 8.45 9.22 9.91
C ILE A 196 7.28 10.17 10.16
N ARG A 197 6.53 10.51 9.11
CA ARG A 197 5.39 11.42 9.20
C ARG A 197 4.27 10.86 10.08
N TRP A 198 3.99 9.57 9.95
CA TRP A 198 3.00 8.86 10.75
C TRP A 198 3.34 8.93 12.24
N GLU A 199 4.59 8.60 12.60
CA GLU A 199 5.07 8.63 13.98
C GLU A 199 5.01 10.04 14.58
N GLN A 200 5.46 11.04 13.81
CA GLN A 200 5.41 12.45 14.21
C GLN A 200 3.98 12.94 14.47
N LEU A 201 3.07 12.73 13.51
CA LEU A 201 1.69 13.22 13.65
C LEU A 201 0.91 12.49 14.74
N HIS A 202 1.20 11.22 15.02
CA HIS A 202 0.62 10.53 16.17
C HIS A 202 1.10 11.14 17.48
N ASP A 203 2.40 11.39 17.63
CA ASP A 203 2.97 12.04 18.81
C ASP A 203 2.41 13.46 19.01
N ASP A 204 2.32 14.25 17.93
CA ASP A 204 1.73 15.58 17.95
C ASP A 204 0.24 15.53 18.32
N ALA A 205 -0.51 14.55 17.83
CA ALA A 205 -1.91 14.35 18.21
C ALA A 205 -2.04 14.08 19.72
N TYR A 206 -1.21 13.18 20.27
CA TYR A 206 -1.23 12.89 21.71
C TYR A 206 -0.87 14.12 22.56
N LYS A 207 0.12 14.91 22.14
CA LYS A 207 0.48 16.17 22.80
C LYS A 207 -0.65 17.19 22.78
N LYS A 208 -1.32 17.34 21.63
CA LYS A 208 -2.46 18.27 21.48
C LYS A 208 -3.65 17.83 22.34
N ILE A 209 -4.00 16.54 22.31
CA ILE A 209 -5.03 15.94 23.18
C ILE A 209 -4.73 16.21 24.66
N HIS A 210 -3.47 16.01 25.08
CA HIS A 210 -3.07 16.27 26.47
C HIS A 210 -3.17 17.75 26.84
N THR A 211 -2.77 18.64 25.93
CA THR A 211 -2.85 20.10 26.12
C THR A 211 -4.31 20.56 26.28
N LEU A 212 -5.21 20.12 25.39
CA LEU A 212 -6.63 20.46 25.45
C LEU A 212 -7.28 19.94 26.75
N ASN A 213 -6.95 18.71 27.18
CA ASN A 213 -7.40 18.18 28.46
C ASN A 213 -6.95 19.03 29.66
N SER A 214 -5.70 19.49 29.66
CA SER A 214 -5.20 20.40 30.70
C SER A 214 -5.97 21.71 30.72
N GLN A 215 -6.23 22.31 29.55
CA GLN A 215 -7.01 23.55 29.44
C GLN A 215 -8.43 23.39 29.99
N ILE A 216 -9.12 22.29 29.64
CA ILE A 216 -10.45 21.98 30.16
C ILE A 216 -10.43 21.87 31.69
N SER A 217 -9.43 21.17 32.24
CA SER A 217 -9.24 21.04 33.69
C SER A 217 -9.03 22.41 34.36
N ASP A 218 -8.25 23.30 33.75
CA ASP A 218 -7.99 24.64 34.27
C ASP A 218 -9.27 25.49 34.25
N TYR A 219 -10.07 25.43 33.19
CA TYR A 219 -11.37 26.11 33.10
C TYR A 219 -12.34 25.63 34.19
N GLN A 220 -12.43 24.32 34.42
CA GLN A 220 -13.26 23.75 35.48
C GLN A 220 -12.81 24.23 36.86
N HIS A 221 -11.49 24.23 37.11
CA HIS A 221 -10.93 24.72 38.36
C HIS A 221 -11.24 26.20 38.59
N MET A 222 -11.07 27.05 37.57
CA MET A 222 -11.37 28.47 37.64
C MET A 222 -12.87 28.72 37.90
N GLY A 223 -13.76 27.97 37.24
CA GLY A 223 -15.20 28.04 37.48
C GLY A 223 -15.58 27.72 38.93
N HIS A 224 -14.95 26.70 39.53
CA HIS A 224 -15.15 26.37 40.94
C HIS A 224 -14.66 27.49 41.88
N GLN A 225 -13.50 28.09 41.61
CA GLN A 225 -13.00 29.22 42.40
C GLN A 225 -13.92 30.44 42.35
N ILE A 226 -14.42 30.78 41.15
CA ILE A 226 -15.37 31.88 40.95
C ILE A 226 -16.66 31.63 41.74
N THR A 227 -17.20 30.41 41.69
CA THR A 227 -18.41 30.03 42.44
C THR A 227 -18.20 30.18 43.95
N ALA A 228 -17.08 29.67 44.47
CA ALA A 228 -16.73 29.80 45.88
C ALA A 228 -16.58 31.27 46.32
N MET A 229 -16.00 32.13 45.46
CA MET A 229 -15.92 33.57 45.72
C MET A 229 -17.30 34.22 45.77
N PHE A 230 -18.21 33.87 44.85
CA PHE A 230 -19.60 34.38 44.87
C PHE A 230 -20.34 33.97 46.14
N GLU A 231 -20.20 32.71 46.57
CA GLU A 231 -20.79 32.23 47.82
C GLU A 231 -20.23 32.98 49.04
N TRP A 232 -18.92 33.20 49.08
CA TRP A 232 -18.27 33.97 50.15
C TRP A 232 -18.70 35.43 50.18
N MET A 233 -18.79 36.09 49.01
CA MET A 233 -19.27 37.47 48.91
C MET A 233 -20.72 37.58 49.39
N LYS A 234 -21.59 36.66 48.95
CA LYS A 234 -23.00 36.61 49.39
C LYS A 234 -23.12 36.40 50.89
N HIS A 235 -22.31 35.52 51.46
CA HIS A 235 -22.27 35.29 52.91
C HIS A 235 -21.82 36.53 53.69
N THR A 236 -20.77 37.19 53.20
CA THR A 236 -20.22 38.42 53.80
C THR A 236 -21.23 39.57 53.74
N ASP A 237 -21.85 39.78 52.59
CA ASP A 237 -22.89 40.80 52.39
C ASP A 237 -24.11 40.56 53.31
N SER A 238 -24.58 39.32 53.40
CA SER A 238 -25.66 38.96 54.35
C SER A 238 -25.27 39.24 55.80
N THR A 239 -24.02 38.99 56.18
CA THR A 239 -23.52 39.23 57.54
C THR A 239 -23.42 40.72 57.84
N LEU A 240 -22.93 41.52 56.88
CA LEU A 240 -22.85 42.97 57.00
C LEU A 240 -24.24 43.61 57.08
N ASN A 241 -25.19 43.20 56.24
CA ASN A 241 -26.56 43.69 56.27
C ASN A 241 -27.29 43.33 57.58
N ALA A 242 -27.06 42.12 58.12
CA ALA A 242 -27.59 41.76 59.43
C ALA A 242 -27.07 42.68 60.53
N ARG A 243 -25.76 42.95 60.55
CA ARG A 243 -25.16 43.89 61.52
C ARG A 243 -25.64 45.32 61.35
N LEU A 244 -25.81 45.78 60.11
CA LEU A 244 -26.30 47.13 59.83
C LEU A 244 -27.74 47.30 60.32
N ASN A 245 -28.60 46.29 60.14
CA ASN A 245 -29.95 46.31 60.68
C ASN A 245 -29.96 46.25 62.22
N ASP A 246 -29.09 45.43 62.83
CA ASP A 246 -28.95 45.37 64.28
C ASP A 246 -28.44 46.71 64.87
N ASP A 247 -27.54 47.43 64.18
CA ASP A 247 -27.06 48.76 64.57
C ASP A 247 -28.12 49.86 64.36
N VAL A 248 -29.03 49.72 63.38
CA VAL A 248 -30.16 50.65 63.16
C VAL A 248 -31.25 50.52 64.24
N TYR A 249 -31.36 49.35 64.89
CA TYR A 249 -32.23 49.17 66.06
C TYR A 249 -31.61 49.68 67.37
N ALA A 250 -30.30 49.97 67.41
CA ALA A 250 -29.64 50.49 68.61
C ALA A 250 -29.87 52.00 68.85
N ASP A 251 -30.42 52.73 67.87
CA ASP A 251 -30.80 54.15 68.01
C ASP A 251 -32.28 54.34 68.42
N ASP A 252 -33.04 53.26 68.58
CA ASP A 252 -34.40 53.28 69.13
C ASP A 252 -34.36 53.09 70.67
N VAL A 253 -33.61 53.96 71.35
CA VAL A 253 -33.68 54.11 72.81
C VAL A 253 -34.66 55.23 73.13
N PRO A 254 -35.81 54.97 73.78
CA PRO A 254 -36.65 56.03 74.31
C PRO A 254 -35.93 56.67 75.51
N GLY A 255 -35.45 57.90 75.31
CA GLY A 255 -35.01 58.82 76.35
C GLY A 255 -35.93 60.01 76.45
#